data_AF-A0A6H0A001-F1
#
_entry.id   AF-A0A6H0A001-F1
#
_cell.length_a   1.000
_cell.length_b   1.000
_cell.length_c   1.000
_cell.angle_alpha   90.00
_cell.angle_beta   90.00
_cell.angle_gamma   90.00
#
_symmetry.space_group_name_H-M   'P 1'
#
loop_
_entity.id
_entity.type
_entity.pdbx_description
1 polymer ?
#
loop_
_entity_poly.entity_id
_entity_poly.type
_entity_poly.pdbx_seq_one_letter_code
_entity_poly.pdbx_strand_id
1 'polypeptide(L)'
;MKQLNSNGSARSELVKKYGYDTKFYMHTVRLLEMAIEILTYGLLTVKRKDYARLLSLREGIHTLDDALDHIESLEQRLKIAYEESTLPEQPNFELINNWLVDFNMRVAKSY
;
A
#
# COMPACT_ATOMS: atom_id res chain seq x y z
N MET A 1 -11.42 29.12 15.70
CA MET A 1 -10.03 28.62 15.78
C MET A 1 -9.98 27.32 14.97
N LYS A 2 -9.39 27.34 13.76
CA LYS A 2 -9.30 26.15 12.89
C LYS A 2 -8.42 25.11 13.60
N GLN A 3 -8.96 23.93 13.91
CA GLN A 3 -8.15 22.81 14.42
C GLN A 3 -7.16 22.39 13.31
N LEU A 4 -5.87 22.59 13.57
CA LEU A 4 -4.78 22.10 12.74
C LEU A 4 -4.63 20.59 12.97
N ASN A 5 -4.66 19.84 11.87
CA ASN A 5 -4.61 18.38 11.79
C ASN A 5 -3.70 17.70 12.84
N SER A 6 -4.29 16.81 13.65
CA SER A 6 -3.65 16.00 14.71
C SER A 6 -2.69 14.90 14.21
N ASN A 7 -2.38 14.85 12.91
CA ASN A 7 -1.56 13.78 12.34
C ASN A 7 -0.08 13.85 12.79
N GLY A 8 0.42 15.04 13.11
CA GLY A 8 1.80 15.22 13.57
C GLY A 8 2.05 14.71 15.00
N SER A 9 1.08 14.88 15.91
CA SER A 9 1.26 14.51 17.31
C SER A 9 1.30 12.99 17.49
N ALA A 10 0.38 12.26 16.86
CA ALA A 10 0.32 10.80 16.95
C ALA A 10 1.57 10.12 16.35
N ARG A 11 2.15 10.68 15.28
CA ARG A 11 3.41 10.17 14.71
C ARG A 11 4.61 10.49 15.60
N SER A 12 4.63 11.69 16.18
CA SER A 12 5.66 12.08 17.15
C SER A 12 5.65 11.17 18.38
N GLU A 13 4.48 10.77 18.88
CA GLU A 13 4.36 9.82 20.00
C GLU A 13 4.92 8.44 19.67
N LEU A 14 4.70 7.93 18.47
CA LEU A 14 5.28 6.66 18.03
C LEU A 14 6.81 6.73 17.96
N VAL A 15 7.36 7.81 17.40
CA VAL A 15 8.82 8.02 17.37
C VAL A 15 9.39 8.09 18.78
N LYS A 16 8.73 8.83 19.69
CA LYS A 16 9.17 8.88 21.10
C LYS A 16 9.13 7.52 21.79
N LYS A 17 8.13 6.68 21.47
CA LYS A 17 7.92 5.38 22.10
C LYS A 17 8.84 4.28 21.55
N TYR A 18 9.09 4.27 20.24
CA TYR A 18 9.75 3.16 19.54
C TYR A 18 11.07 3.56 18.87
N GLY A 19 11.46 4.83 18.90
CA GLY A 19 12.68 5.34 18.27
C GLY A 19 12.53 5.69 16.79
N TYR A 20 11.41 5.33 16.15
CA TYR A 20 11.11 5.62 14.76
C TYR A 20 9.60 5.59 14.48
N ASP A 21 9.20 5.96 13.25
CA ASP A 21 7.80 6.01 12.86
C ASP A 21 7.26 4.63 12.45
N THR A 22 6.83 3.85 13.43
CA THR A 22 6.30 2.48 13.21
C THR A 22 5.03 2.46 12.35
N LYS A 23 4.26 3.55 12.31
CA LYS A 23 3.11 3.67 11.41
C LYS A 23 3.55 3.82 9.96
N PHE A 24 4.59 4.61 9.70
CA PHE A 24 5.19 4.71 8.38
C PHE A 24 5.71 3.34 7.93
N TYR A 25 6.46 2.66 8.79
CA TYR A 25 6.98 1.33 8.53
C TYR A 25 5.88 0.33 8.14
N MET A 26 4.82 0.21 8.95
CA MET A 26 3.67 -0.65 8.63
C MET A 26 3.05 -0.31 7.28
N HIS A 27 2.90 0.98 6.96
CA HIS A 27 2.35 1.40 5.67
C HIS A 27 3.27 1.02 4.51
N THR A 28 4.58 1.19 4.65
CA THR A 28 5.58 0.79 3.64
C THR A 28 5.51 -0.70 3.36
N VAL A 29 5.56 -1.54 4.41
CA VAL A 29 5.43 -3.01 4.28
C VAL A 29 4.14 -3.38 3.55
N ARG A 30 3.01 -2.80 3.96
CA ARG A 30 1.71 -3.07 3.33
C ARG A 30 1.74 -2.73 1.82
N LEU A 31 2.31 -1.59 1.45
CA LEU A 31 2.35 -1.15 0.06
C LEU A 31 3.28 -2.01 -0.80
N LEU A 32 4.46 -2.35 -0.29
CA LEU A 32 5.41 -3.23 -0.99
C LEU A 32 4.82 -4.62 -1.24
N GLU A 33 4.19 -5.21 -0.23
CA GLU A 33 3.53 -6.51 -0.39
C GLU A 33 2.34 -6.47 -1.36
N MET A 34 1.58 -5.36 -1.38
CA MET A 34 0.51 -5.19 -2.38
C MET A 34 1.08 -5.04 -3.78
N ALA A 35 2.18 -4.29 -3.95
CA ALA A 35 2.84 -4.16 -5.24
C ALA A 35 3.36 -5.51 -5.74
N ILE A 36 3.96 -6.33 -4.86
CA ILE A 36 4.36 -7.70 -5.18
C ILE A 36 3.14 -8.56 -5.58
N GLU A 37 2.03 -8.49 -4.85
CA GLU A 37 0.79 -9.22 -5.17
C GLU A 37 0.26 -8.87 -6.57
N ILE A 38 0.23 -7.57 -6.90
CA ILE A 38 -0.21 -7.08 -8.21
C ILE A 38 0.69 -7.59 -9.32
N LEU A 39 2.01 -7.47 -9.15
CA LEU A 39 2.98 -7.87 -10.18
C LEU A 39 3.02 -9.39 -10.37
N THR A 40 2.82 -10.16 -9.30
CA THR A 40 2.91 -11.64 -9.36
C THR A 40 1.60 -12.28 -9.82
N TYR A 41 0.46 -11.76 -9.37
CA TYR A 41 -0.83 -12.43 -9.55
C TYR A 41 -1.85 -11.61 -10.36
N GLY A 42 -1.57 -10.34 -10.66
CA GLY A 42 -2.53 -9.43 -11.27
C GLY A 42 -3.72 -9.11 -10.36
N LEU A 43 -3.59 -9.30 -9.04
CA LEU A 43 -4.66 -9.11 -8.05
C LEU A 43 -4.36 -7.92 -7.14
N LEU A 44 -5.39 -7.15 -6.80
CA LEU A 44 -5.31 -6.03 -5.86
C LEU A 44 -6.18 -6.31 -4.63
N THR A 45 -5.57 -6.79 -3.53
CA THR A 45 -6.26 -7.01 -2.26
C THR A 45 -6.17 -5.77 -1.37
N VAL A 46 -7.10 -4.81 -1.56
CA VAL A 46 -7.15 -3.58 -0.72
C VAL A 46 -7.48 -3.90 0.74
N LYS A 47 -8.44 -4.80 0.98
CA LYS A 47 -8.84 -5.25 2.31
C LYS A 47 -7.92 -6.39 2.78
N ARG A 48 -6.83 -6.02 3.44
CA ARG A 48 -5.78 -6.94 3.91
C ARG A 48 -6.33 -7.95 4.92
N LYS A 49 -6.19 -9.25 4.61
CA LYS A 49 -6.55 -10.35 5.50
C LYS A 49 -5.57 -10.47 6.67
N ASP A 50 -4.33 -10.05 6.47
CA ASP A 50 -3.23 -10.04 7.44
C ASP A 50 -3.15 -8.74 8.28
N TYR A 51 -4.28 -8.04 8.46
CA TYR A 51 -4.32 -6.76 9.18
C TYR A 51 -3.75 -6.85 10.60
N ALA A 52 -3.92 -7.98 11.29
CA ALA A 52 -3.41 -8.19 12.63
C ALA A 52 -1.87 -8.14 12.68
N ARG A 53 -1.21 -8.75 11.68
CA ARG A 53 0.26 -8.67 11.51
C ARG A 53 0.70 -7.25 11.19
N LEU A 54 -0.01 -6.55 10.31
CA LEU A 54 0.31 -5.15 10.03
C LEU A 54 0.18 -4.28 11.29
N LEU A 55 -0.84 -4.53 12.12
CA LEU A 55 -1.02 -3.81 13.37
C LEU A 55 0.14 -4.08 14.35
N SER A 56 0.65 -5.31 14.44
CA SER A 56 1.79 -5.61 15.31
C SER A 56 3.07 -4.87 14.88
N LEU A 57 3.28 -4.65 13.58
CA LEU A 57 4.39 -3.80 13.09
C LEU A 57 4.23 -2.35 13.58
N ARG A 58 3.01 -1.82 13.55
CA ARG A 58 2.73 -0.47 14.09
C ARG A 58 2.92 -0.40 15.61
N GLU A 59 2.69 -1.51 16.32
CA GLU A 59 2.86 -1.62 17.77
C GLU A 59 4.32 -1.84 18.21
N GLY A 60 5.27 -1.80 17.27
CA GLY A 60 6.70 -1.76 17.56
C GLY A 60 7.31 -3.13 17.87
N ILE A 61 6.79 -4.20 17.25
CA ILE A 61 7.37 -5.55 17.37
C ILE A 61 8.80 -5.65 16.78
N HIS A 62 9.18 -4.71 15.90
CA HIS A 62 10.49 -4.64 15.26
C HIS A 62 11.27 -3.42 15.75
N THR A 63 12.58 -3.61 15.93
CA THR A 63 13.52 -2.50 16.07
C THR A 63 13.62 -1.71 14.75
N LEU A 64 14.33 -0.57 14.77
CA LEU A 64 14.58 0.18 13.55
C LEU A 64 15.39 -0.63 12.53
N ASP A 65 16.42 -1.33 13.00
CA ASP A 65 17.28 -2.14 12.12
C ASP A 65 16.47 -3.29 11.50
N ASP A 66 15.68 -4.02 12.30
CA ASP A 66 14.77 -5.05 11.78
C ASP A 66 13.78 -4.50 10.75
N ALA A 67 13.30 -3.26 10.96
CA ALA A 67 12.36 -2.62 10.05
C ALA A 67 13.00 -2.27 8.71
N LEU A 68 14.25 -1.78 8.73
CA LEU A 68 15.02 -1.47 7.52
C LEU A 68 15.35 -2.74 6.75
N ASP A 69 15.85 -3.79 7.43
CA ASP A 69 16.16 -5.08 6.81
C ASP A 69 14.92 -5.72 6.17
N HIS A 70 13.77 -5.63 6.84
CA HIS A 70 12.51 -6.13 6.28
C HIS A 70 12.07 -5.34 5.03
N ILE A 71 12.24 -4.01 5.02
CA ILE A 71 11.94 -3.21 3.83
C ILE A 71 12.88 -3.59 2.68
N GLU A 72 14.18 -3.70 2.93
CA GLU A 72 15.16 -4.05 1.89
C GLU A 72 14.84 -5.42 1.27
N SER A 73 14.49 -6.41 2.11
CA SER A 73 14.05 -7.72 1.62
C SER A 73 12.81 -7.64 0.73
N LEU A 74 11.84 -6.80 1.08
CA LEU A 74 10.64 -6.59 0.27
C LEU A 74 10.95 -5.85 -1.04
N GLU A 75 11.87 -4.89 -1.04
CA GLU A 75 12.30 -4.19 -2.25
C GLU A 75 13.02 -5.13 -3.23
N GLN A 76 13.88 -6.02 -2.73
CA GLN A 76 14.51 -7.06 -3.56
C GLN A 76 13.47 -7.99 -4.19
N ARG A 77 12.48 -8.43 -3.41
CA ARG A 77 11.36 -9.25 -3.93
C ARG A 77 10.50 -8.49 -4.93
N LEU A 78 10.27 -7.20 -4.70
CA LEU A 78 9.52 -6.35 -5.61
C LEU A 78 10.24 -6.25 -6.97
N LYS A 79 11.57 -6.10 -6.97
CA LYS A 79 12.35 -6.07 -8.20
C LYS A 79 12.21 -7.36 -9.00
N ILE A 80 12.32 -8.52 -8.34
CA ILE A 80 12.12 -9.82 -8.99
C ILE A 80 10.70 -9.93 -9.56
N ALA A 81 9.68 -9.60 -8.76
CA ALA A 81 8.29 -9.65 -9.20
C ALA A 81 8.03 -8.71 -10.39
N TYR A 82 8.69 -7.55 -10.44
CA TYR A 82 8.59 -6.63 -11.56
C TYR A 82 9.22 -7.20 -12.85
N GLU A 83 10.39 -7.82 -12.75
CA GLU A 83 11.08 -8.44 -13.88
C GLU A 83 10.33 -9.66 -14.43
N GLU A 84 9.64 -10.42 -13.58
CA GLU A 84 8.85 -11.61 -13.94
C GLU A 84 7.39 -11.31 -14.29
N SER A 85 6.93 -10.07 -14.06
CA SER A 85 5.53 -9.68 -14.23
C SER A 85 5.06 -9.84 -15.68
N THR A 86 3.88 -10.43 -15.85
CA THR A 86 3.21 -10.51 -17.16
C THR A 86 2.28 -9.33 -17.43
N LEU A 87 2.26 -8.32 -16.55
CA LEU A 87 1.46 -7.12 -16.77
C LEU A 87 2.02 -6.32 -17.95
N PRO A 88 1.15 -5.72 -18.79
CA PRO A 88 1.61 -4.90 -19.88
C PRO A 88 2.28 -3.62 -19.34
N GLU A 89 3.26 -3.10 -20.09
CA GLU A 89 3.96 -1.86 -19.75
C GLU A 89 3.01 -0.66 -19.62
N GLN A 90 1.92 -0.67 -20.41
CA GLN A 90 0.91 0.37 -20.42
C GLN A 90 -0.49 -0.23 -20.34
N PRO A 91 -1.43 0.43 -19.63
CA PRO A 91 -2.81 0.00 -19.62
C PRO A 91 -3.46 0.23 -20.99
N ASN A 92 -4.45 -0.60 -21.34
CA ASN A 92 -5.25 -0.37 -22.53
C ASN A 92 -6.25 0.78 -22.29
N PHE A 93 -5.80 2.01 -22.55
CA PHE A 93 -6.59 3.21 -22.34
C PHE A 93 -7.88 3.24 -23.18
N GLU A 94 -7.86 2.71 -24.39
CA GLU A 94 -9.06 2.66 -25.23
C GLU A 94 -10.15 1.79 -24.59
N LEU A 95 -9.78 0.59 -24.14
CA LEU A 95 -10.68 -0.30 -23.41
C LEU A 95 -11.25 0.36 -22.15
N ILE A 96 -10.39 0.99 -21.35
CA ILE A 96 -10.78 1.64 -20.09
C ILE A 96 -11.73 2.83 -20.37
N ASN A 97 -11.41 3.67 -21.35
CA ASN A 97 -12.22 4.83 -21.71
C ASN A 97 -13.60 4.41 -22.24
N ASN A 98 -13.65 3.41 -23.11
CA ASN A 98 -14.89 2.89 -23.65
C ASN A 98 -15.78 2.32 -22.53
N TRP A 99 -15.19 1.56 -21.60
CA TRP A 99 -15.90 1.05 -20.42
C TRP A 99 -16.44 2.19 -19.53
N LEU A 100 -15.65 3.25 -19.30
CA LEU A 100 -16.06 4.38 -18.46
C LEU A 100 -17.24 5.16 -19.05
N VAL A 101 -17.20 5.44 -20.37
CA VAL A 101 -18.31 6.11 -21.07
C VAL A 101 -19.58 5.28 -20.97
N ASP A 102 -19.49 3.99 -21.29
CA ASP A 102 -20.60 3.06 -21.24
C ASP A 102 -21.20 2.93 -19.83
N PHE A 103 -20.35 2.82 -18.80
CA PHE A 103 -20.78 2.83 -17.40
C PHE A 103 -21.58 4.11 -17.05
N ASN A 104 -21.04 5.29 -17.38
CA ASN A 104 -21.71 6.55 -17.11
C ASN A 104 -23.05 6.68 -17.84
N MET A 105 -23.12 6.22 -19.10
CA MET A 105 -24.37 6.24 -19.87
C MET A 105 -25.45 5.34 -19.27
N ARG A 106 -25.08 4.17 -18.71
CA ARG A 106 -26.04 3.31 -17.99
C ARG A 106 -26.59 3.97 -16.73
N VAL A 107 -25.71 4.57 -15.93
CA VAL A 107 -26.10 5.24 -14.69
C VAL A 107 -26.98 6.44 -14.99
N ALA A 108 -26.61 7.27 -15.98
CA ALA A 108 -27.39 8.45 -16.36
C ALA A 108 -28.79 8.13 -16.91
N LYS A 109 -28.97 7.01 -17.62
CA LYS A 109 -30.28 6.55 -18.11
C LYS A 109 -31.17 5.91 -17.05
N SER A 110 -30.63 5.65 -15.85
CA SER A 110 -31.36 5.05 -14.73
C SER A 110 -31.98 6.08 -13.78
N TYR A 111 -31.85 7.38 -14.12
CA TYR A 111 -32.52 8.52 -13.48
C TYR A 111 -33.57 9.12 -14.43
#